data_AF-A0A7W5IKX3-F1
#
_entry.id   AF-A0A7W5IKX3-F1
#
_cell.length_a   1.000
_cell.length_b   1.000
_cell.length_c   1.000
_cell.angle_alpha   90.00
_cell.angle_beta   90.00
_cell.angle_gamma   90.00
#
_symmetry.space_group_name_H-M   'P 1'
#
loop_
_entity.id
_entity.type
_entity.pdbx_description
1 polymer ?
#
loop_
_entity_poly.entity_id
_entity_poly.type
_entity_poly.pdbx_seq_one_letter_code
_entity_poly.pdbx_strand_id
1 'polypeptide(L)'
;MSTNKPESHFPRICCNLVHTRKACPDCPGTAAEQAAQESAKQTPKMLSAKDALAAIDNFEIVGENNDSREPNNADRFMLSEFIAHCFDGYRIEESSKIAGISDAARDVLAERVRQMSDKGWTASHDDAHACGEIAAFAAVYAMPEGARDWPTEETGYGATLSEALTPDGWQPKFGERRRDLVKAGALILAEIERLDRRRRATRG
;
A
#
# COMPACT_ATOMS: atom_id res chain seq x y z
N MET A 1 -8.92 63.39 3.28
CA MET A 1 -7.43 63.47 3.28
C MET A 1 -7.00 63.77 4.71
N SER A 2 -6.13 63.05 5.41
CA SER A 2 -5.52 61.73 5.31
C SER A 2 -5.11 61.42 6.77
N THR A 3 -5.33 60.20 7.25
CA THR A 3 -5.08 59.80 8.64
C THR A 3 -3.59 59.62 8.95
N ASN A 4 -3.16 60.15 10.10
CA ASN A 4 -1.80 60.04 10.66
C ASN A 4 -1.39 58.59 10.98
N LYS A 5 -0.12 58.26 10.74
CA LYS A 5 0.59 57.11 11.31
C LYS A 5 1.98 57.58 11.79
N PRO A 6 2.41 57.33 13.04
CA PRO A 6 3.77 57.67 13.47
C PRO A 6 4.78 56.56 13.14
N GLU A 7 5.94 57.00 12.66
CA GLU A 7 7.07 56.23 12.18
C GLU A 7 7.82 55.51 13.32
N SER A 8 8.20 54.26 13.04
CA SER A 8 8.99 53.39 13.91
C SER A 8 10.45 53.81 13.95
N HIS A 9 10.93 54.05 15.17
CA HIS A 9 12.32 54.32 15.54
C HIS A 9 13.23 53.12 15.20
N PHE A 10 14.17 53.32 14.27
CA PHE A 10 15.36 52.48 14.10
C PHE A 10 16.57 53.20 14.68
N PRO A 11 17.32 52.60 15.62
CA PRO A 11 18.71 52.98 15.86
C PRO A 11 19.67 51.97 15.21
N ARG A 12 20.21 52.42 14.07
CA ARG A 12 21.57 52.27 13.56
C ARG A 12 22.54 51.33 14.30
N ILE A 13 22.92 50.30 13.57
CA ILE A 13 24.29 49.83 13.25
C ILE A 13 25.40 50.59 13.99
N CYS A 14 25.99 49.93 14.98
CA CYS A 14 27.34 50.20 15.49
C CYS A 14 28.00 48.86 15.80
N CYS A 15 28.86 48.36 14.89
CA CYS A 15 30.27 48.07 15.17
C CYS A 15 30.83 47.10 14.12
N ASN A 16 31.42 47.66 13.07
CA ASN A 16 32.48 47.02 12.32
C ASN A 16 33.76 47.13 13.15
N LEU A 17 34.24 46.02 13.71
CA LEU A 17 35.65 45.84 14.03
C LEU A 17 35.99 44.35 14.02
N VAL A 18 36.77 43.97 13.00
CA VAL A 18 37.68 42.83 13.04
C VAL A 18 38.46 42.92 14.36
N HIS A 19 38.51 41.83 15.13
CA HIS A 19 39.64 41.33 15.95
C HIS A 19 39.12 40.50 17.14
N THR A 20 39.45 39.20 17.12
CA THR A 20 39.43 38.24 18.24
C THR A 20 38.08 37.94 18.91
N ARG A 21 37.54 36.74 18.64
CA ARG A 21 36.52 36.10 19.48
C ARG A 21 37.10 35.86 20.88
N LYS A 22 36.94 36.80 21.81
CA LYS A 22 36.90 36.49 23.24
C LYS A 22 35.46 36.69 23.69
N ALA A 23 34.82 35.58 24.09
CA ALA A 23 33.45 35.55 24.56
C ALA A 23 33.30 36.44 25.81
N CYS A 24 32.25 37.28 25.82
CA CYS A 24 31.83 38.02 27.00
C CYS A 24 31.10 37.03 27.95
N PRO A 25 31.52 36.89 29.22
CA PRO A 25 30.99 35.87 30.13
C PRO A 25 29.54 36.11 30.60
N ASP A 26 28.96 37.29 30.36
CA ASP A 26 27.65 37.68 30.90
C ASP A 26 26.54 37.85 29.84
N CYS A 27 26.78 37.45 28.58
CA CYS A 27 25.71 37.43 27.59
C CYS A 27 24.88 36.14 27.71
N PRO A 28 23.55 36.21 27.92
CA PRO A 28 22.71 35.02 27.79
C PRO A 28 22.86 34.48 26.37
N GLY A 29 23.25 33.21 26.24
CA GLY A 29 23.50 32.56 24.96
C GLY A 29 22.39 32.83 23.96
N THR A 30 22.77 33.03 22.70
CA THR A 30 21.83 33.33 21.61
C THR A 30 20.75 32.24 21.49
N ALA A 31 19.57 32.57 20.96
CA ALA A 31 18.50 31.59 20.73
C ALA A 31 18.98 30.38 19.90
N ALA A 32 20.01 30.56 19.06
CA ALA A 32 20.68 29.49 18.33
C ALA A 32 21.53 28.58 19.23
N GLU A 33 22.22 29.12 20.23
CA GLU A 33 22.96 28.34 21.23
C GLU A 33 22.02 27.59 22.18
N GLN A 34 20.88 28.19 22.52
CA GLN A 34 19.84 27.52 23.33
C GLN A 34 19.16 26.39 22.53
N ALA A 35 18.83 26.61 21.25
CA ALA A 35 18.32 25.56 20.36
C ALA A 35 19.32 24.42 20.13
N ALA A 36 20.62 24.74 20.04
CA ALA A 36 21.68 23.73 19.94
C ALA A 36 21.84 22.92 21.24
N GLN A 37 21.69 23.56 22.41
CA GLN A 37 21.72 22.88 23.72
C GLN A 37 20.46 22.03 23.96
N GLU A 38 19.31 22.41 23.40
CA GLU A 38 18.05 21.66 23.51
C GLU A 38 18.04 20.43 22.59
N SER A 39 18.63 20.54 21.39
CA SER A 39 18.91 19.40 20.50
C SER A 39 19.92 18.41 21.09
N ALA A 40 20.83 18.86 21.96
CA ALA A 40 21.84 18.03 22.60
C ALA A 40 21.34 17.23 23.83
N LYS A 41 20.11 17.48 24.31
CA LYS A 41 19.51 16.75 25.45
C LYS A 41 18.73 15.50 25.07
N GLN A 42 18.48 15.27 23.77
CA GLN A 42 17.94 13.99 23.32
C GLN A 42 19.09 13.00 23.21
N THR A 43 19.25 12.18 24.24
CA THR A 43 20.03 10.95 24.12
C THR A 43 19.50 10.19 22.91
N PRO A 44 20.35 9.87 21.90
CA PRO A 44 19.88 9.18 20.70
C PRO A 44 19.24 7.87 21.14
N LYS A 45 17.95 7.72 20.88
CA LYS A 45 17.22 6.47 21.12
C LYS A 45 17.95 5.39 20.34
N MET A 46 18.48 4.39 21.05
CA MET A 46 19.19 3.28 20.43
C MET A 46 18.23 2.58 19.45
N LEU A 47 18.49 2.70 18.16
CA LEU A 47 17.63 2.15 17.11
C LEU A 47 17.71 0.63 17.20
N SER A 48 16.58 -0.06 17.38
CA SER A 48 16.56 -1.51 17.31
C SER A 48 16.53 -1.97 15.85
N ALA A 49 17.00 -3.19 15.57
CA ALA A 49 16.85 -3.80 14.24
C ALA A 49 15.38 -3.83 13.78
N LYS A 50 14.44 -4.00 14.71
CA LYS A 50 12.99 -3.95 14.44
C LYS A 50 12.54 -2.55 13.99
N ASP A 51 13.04 -1.50 14.63
CA ASP A 51 12.73 -0.11 14.26
C ASP A 51 13.30 0.22 12.87
N ALA A 52 14.51 -0.28 12.56
CA ALA A 52 15.15 -0.12 11.26
C ALA A 52 14.39 -0.86 10.13
N LEU A 53 13.95 -2.10 10.38
CA LEU A 53 13.16 -2.88 9.42
C LEU A 53 11.78 -2.25 9.16
N ALA A 54 11.11 -1.74 10.19
CA ALA A 54 9.83 -1.06 10.04
C ALA A 54 9.94 0.24 9.22
N ALA A 55 11.10 0.89 9.24
CA ALA A 55 11.35 2.11 8.47
C ALA A 55 11.50 1.84 6.96
N ILE A 56 11.81 0.62 6.51
CA ILE A 56 11.89 0.26 5.08
C ILE A 56 10.56 0.54 4.37
N ASP A 57 9.43 0.34 5.06
CA ASP A 57 8.09 0.55 4.48
C ASP A 57 7.79 2.04 4.23
N ASN A 58 8.51 2.96 4.90
CA ASN A 58 8.37 4.41 4.73
C ASN A 58 9.60 5.04 4.03
N PHE A 59 10.45 4.21 3.41
CA PHE A 59 11.69 4.65 2.79
C PHE A 59 11.47 5.00 1.32
N GLU A 60 11.98 6.15 0.87
CA GLU A 60 12.05 6.51 -0.55
C GLU A 60 13.50 6.41 -1.04
N ILE A 61 13.70 5.75 -2.17
CA ILE A 61 15.00 5.71 -2.83
C ILE A 61 15.10 6.93 -3.73
N VAL A 62 16.07 7.79 -3.45
CA VAL A 62 16.38 8.96 -4.27
C VAL A 62 17.44 8.58 -5.30
N GLY A 63 17.09 8.67 -6.58
CA GLY A 63 18.00 8.40 -7.69
C GLY A 63 19.00 9.54 -7.95
N GLU A 64 19.91 9.35 -8.89
CA GLU A 64 20.97 10.31 -9.23
C GLU A 64 20.44 11.68 -9.71
N ASN A 65 19.21 11.71 -10.24
CA ASN A 65 18.52 12.93 -10.66
C ASN A 65 17.63 13.55 -9.57
N ASN A 66 17.78 13.11 -8.31
CA ASN A 66 16.93 13.49 -7.19
C ASN A 66 15.45 13.06 -7.35
N ASP A 67 15.19 12.04 -8.17
CA ASP A 67 13.88 11.43 -8.31
C ASP A 67 13.64 10.42 -7.19
N SER A 68 12.60 10.64 -6.38
CA SER A 68 12.15 9.69 -5.37
C SER A 68 11.33 8.56 -6.01
N ARG A 69 11.59 7.33 -5.60
CA ARG A 69 10.71 6.19 -5.87
C ARG A 69 10.59 5.29 -4.65
N GLU A 70 9.46 4.60 -4.55
CA GLU A 70 9.32 3.52 -3.57
C GLU A 70 10.29 2.36 -3.91
N PRO A 71 10.85 1.67 -2.90
CA PRO A 71 11.65 0.48 -3.12
C PRO A 71 10.79 -0.61 -3.75
N ASN A 72 11.33 -1.35 -4.73
CA ASN A 72 10.71 -2.54 -5.28
C ASN A 72 11.07 -3.77 -4.39
N ASN A 73 10.62 -4.97 -4.77
CA ASN A 73 10.89 -6.19 -3.98
C ASN A 73 12.39 -6.50 -3.84
N ALA A 74 13.19 -6.25 -4.88
CA ALA A 74 14.63 -6.46 -4.84
C ALA A 74 15.31 -5.45 -3.91
N ASP A 75 14.90 -4.17 -3.96
CA ASP A 75 15.44 -3.14 -3.07
C ASP A 75 15.12 -3.43 -1.60
N ARG A 76 13.87 -3.85 -1.32
CA ARG A 76 13.45 -4.23 0.05
C ARG A 76 14.28 -5.39 0.58
N PHE A 77 14.59 -6.38 -0.26
CA PHE A 77 15.47 -7.49 0.11
C PHE A 77 16.88 -7.00 0.46
N MET A 78 17.51 -6.21 -0.43
CA MET A 78 18.86 -5.68 -0.21
C MET A 78 18.94 -4.80 1.05
N LEU A 79 17.95 -3.94 1.29
CA LEU A 79 17.89 -3.09 2.47
C LEU A 79 17.75 -3.91 3.76
N SER A 80 16.94 -4.98 3.72
CA SER A 80 16.79 -5.87 4.88
C SER A 80 18.07 -6.64 5.22
N GLU A 81 18.82 -7.08 4.20
CA GLU A 81 20.10 -7.76 4.35
C GLU A 81 21.17 -6.80 4.92
N PHE A 82 21.26 -5.58 4.38
CA PHE A 82 22.16 -4.55 4.87
C PHE A 82 21.90 -4.21 6.34
N ILE A 83 20.63 -4.00 6.71
CA ILE A 83 20.24 -3.73 8.11
C ILE A 83 20.64 -4.90 8.99
N ALA A 84 20.38 -6.15 8.60
CA ALA A 84 20.77 -7.32 9.38
C ALA A 84 22.29 -7.40 9.61
N HIS A 85 23.09 -7.05 8.60
CA HIS A 85 24.55 -6.97 8.73
C HIS A 85 25.00 -5.85 9.66
N CYS A 86 24.35 -4.68 9.62
CA CYS A 86 24.68 -3.56 10.52
C CYS A 86 24.37 -3.85 12.00
N PHE A 87 23.45 -4.76 12.29
CA PHE A 87 23.08 -5.17 13.65
C PHE A 87 23.75 -6.47 14.12
N ASP A 88 24.84 -6.87 13.46
CA ASP A 88 25.85 -7.87 13.86
C ASP A 88 25.31 -9.14 14.56
N GLY A 89 24.46 -9.88 13.85
CA GLY A 89 24.24 -11.31 14.14
C GLY A 89 22.85 -11.73 14.59
N TYR A 90 21.78 -11.08 14.10
CA TYR A 90 20.48 -11.76 14.11
C TYR A 90 20.42 -12.76 12.94
N ARG A 91 20.04 -14.00 13.26
CA ARG A 91 19.50 -14.93 12.26
C ARG A 91 18.32 -14.19 11.62
N ILE A 92 18.44 -13.82 10.35
CA ILE A 92 17.26 -13.47 9.56
C ILE A 92 16.47 -14.78 9.50
N GLU A 93 15.48 -14.95 10.37
CA GLU A 93 14.32 -15.71 9.93
C GLU A 93 13.86 -14.95 8.69
N GLU A 94 14.03 -15.55 7.51
CA GLU A 94 13.40 -15.09 6.27
C GLU A 94 12.08 -14.48 6.69
N SER A 95 11.90 -13.18 6.42
CA SER A 95 10.73 -12.49 6.90
C SER A 95 9.54 -13.39 6.57
N SER A 96 8.88 -13.93 7.60
CA SER A 96 7.66 -14.68 7.43
C SER A 96 6.51 -13.71 7.10
N LYS A 97 6.78 -12.69 6.27
CA LYS A 97 5.79 -12.06 5.40
C LYS A 97 5.53 -12.88 4.13
N ILE A 98 6.00 -14.13 4.07
CA ILE A 98 5.14 -15.24 3.63
C ILE A 98 5.04 -16.21 4.81
N ALA A 99 4.26 -15.86 5.84
CA ALA A 99 3.64 -16.90 6.65
C ALA A 99 3.01 -17.86 5.65
N GLY A 100 3.50 -19.12 5.63
CA GLY A 100 3.27 -20.05 4.54
C GLY A 100 1.85 -19.92 4.01
N ILE A 101 1.71 -19.60 2.71
CA ILE A 101 0.43 -19.30 2.06
C ILE A 101 -0.61 -20.26 2.64
N SER A 102 -1.61 -19.71 3.35
CA SER A 102 -2.61 -20.52 4.02
C SER A 102 -3.24 -21.47 3.02
N ASP A 103 -3.71 -22.63 3.46
CA ASP A 103 -4.32 -23.60 2.53
C ASP A 103 -5.48 -22.95 1.75
N ALA A 104 -6.23 -22.05 2.38
CA ALA A 104 -7.28 -21.27 1.71
C ALA A 104 -6.73 -20.39 0.57
N ALA A 105 -5.64 -19.65 0.80
CA ALA A 105 -5.03 -18.83 -0.23
C ALA A 105 -4.41 -19.68 -1.35
N ARG A 106 -3.80 -20.83 -1.00
CA ARG A 106 -3.25 -21.79 -1.98
C ARG A 106 -4.35 -22.36 -2.87
N ASP A 107 -5.50 -22.71 -2.30
CA ASP A 107 -6.62 -23.27 -3.05
C ASP A 107 -7.26 -22.26 -3.99
N VAL A 108 -7.35 -20.99 -3.59
CA VAL A 108 -7.82 -19.90 -4.49
C VAL A 108 -6.90 -19.76 -5.70
N LEU A 109 -5.58 -19.76 -5.49
CA LEU A 109 -4.60 -19.71 -6.57
C LEU A 109 -4.68 -20.96 -7.46
N ALA A 110 -4.81 -22.14 -6.86
CA ALA A 110 -4.96 -23.39 -7.61
C ALA A 110 -6.24 -23.41 -8.45
N GLU A 111 -7.36 -22.92 -7.91
CA GLU A 111 -8.62 -22.81 -8.64
C GLU A 111 -8.53 -21.79 -9.78
N ARG A 112 -7.80 -20.68 -9.62
CA ARG A 112 -7.54 -19.75 -10.72
C ARG A 112 -6.79 -20.44 -11.86
N VAL A 113 -5.72 -21.18 -11.54
CA VAL A 113 -4.97 -21.97 -12.53
C VAL A 113 -5.88 -22.99 -13.22
N ARG A 114 -6.74 -23.67 -12.45
CA ARG A 114 -7.70 -24.64 -12.98
C ARG A 114 -8.73 -23.98 -13.91
N GLN A 115 -9.22 -22.78 -13.59
CA GLN A 115 -10.13 -22.03 -14.47
C GLN A 115 -9.46 -21.67 -15.80
N MET A 116 -8.20 -21.24 -15.78
CA MET A 116 -7.43 -20.95 -17.00
C MET A 116 -7.18 -22.20 -17.85
N SER A 117 -6.75 -23.29 -17.21
CA SER A 117 -6.33 -24.52 -17.90
C SER A 117 -7.48 -25.41 -18.35
N ASP A 118 -8.46 -25.67 -17.48
CA ASP A 118 -9.56 -26.58 -17.79
C ASP A 118 -10.72 -25.89 -18.54
N LYS A 119 -11.02 -24.63 -18.17
CA LYS A 119 -12.16 -23.89 -18.75
C LYS A 119 -11.78 -22.94 -19.87
N GLY A 120 -10.48 -22.70 -20.08
CA GLY A 120 -10.00 -21.72 -21.06
C GLY A 120 -10.30 -20.27 -20.68
N TRP A 121 -10.57 -19.98 -19.40
CA TRP A 121 -10.81 -18.62 -18.89
C TRP A 121 -9.49 -17.88 -18.74
N THR A 122 -8.87 -17.59 -19.88
CA THR A 122 -7.57 -16.89 -19.99
C THR A 122 -7.72 -15.40 -19.68
N ALA A 123 -6.59 -14.70 -19.52
CA ALA A 123 -6.59 -13.23 -19.41
C ALA A 123 -7.35 -12.54 -20.55
N SER A 124 -7.22 -13.03 -21.79
CA SER A 124 -7.94 -12.49 -22.95
C SER A 124 -9.45 -12.78 -22.89
N HIS A 125 -9.86 -13.92 -22.33
CA HIS A 125 -11.26 -14.21 -22.09
C HIS A 125 -11.82 -13.20 -21.06
N ASP A 126 -11.10 -13.00 -19.97
CA ASP A 126 -11.53 -12.11 -18.90
C ASP A 126 -11.62 -10.66 -19.39
N ASP A 127 -10.66 -10.22 -20.21
CA ASP A 127 -10.64 -8.88 -20.81
C ASP A 127 -11.86 -8.60 -21.71
N ALA A 128 -12.53 -9.64 -22.22
CA ALA A 128 -13.76 -9.51 -23.00
C ALA A 128 -15.01 -9.24 -22.14
N HIS A 129 -14.95 -9.44 -20.82
CA HIS A 129 -16.06 -9.23 -19.88
C HIS A 129 -15.85 -7.92 -19.10
N ALA A 130 -16.38 -6.81 -19.64
CA ALA A 130 -16.08 -5.47 -19.15
C ALA A 130 -17.21 -4.80 -18.34
N CYS A 131 -18.38 -5.43 -18.24
CA CYS A 131 -19.57 -4.91 -17.58
C CYS A 131 -19.75 -5.44 -16.15
N GLY A 132 -18.73 -6.11 -15.58
CA GLY A 132 -18.73 -6.61 -14.21
C GLY A 132 -19.24 -8.04 -14.06
N GLU A 133 -19.37 -8.78 -15.17
CA GLU A 133 -19.89 -10.14 -15.25
C GLU A 133 -19.10 -11.11 -14.36
N ILE A 134 -17.76 -10.99 -14.35
CA ILE A 134 -16.88 -11.83 -13.53
C ILE A 134 -17.14 -11.58 -12.03
N ALA A 135 -17.28 -10.32 -11.63
CA ALA A 135 -17.57 -9.96 -10.24
C ALA A 135 -18.97 -10.40 -9.81
N ALA A 136 -19.97 -10.23 -10.69
CA ALA A 136 -21.34 -10.69 -10.44
C ALA A 136 -21.39 -12.20 -10.23
N PHE A 137 -20.70 -12.96 -11.10
CA PHE A 137 -20.62 -14.41 -10.95
C PHE A 137 -19.83 -14.85 -9.71
N ALA A 138 -18.80 -14.09 -9.31
CA ALA A 138 -18.11 -14.33 -8.04
C ALA A 138 -19.06 -14.14 -6.84
N ALA A 139 -19.91 -13.12 -6.88
CA ALA A 139 -20.90 -12.85 -5.84
C ALA A 139 -21.90 -14.01 -5.69
N VAL A 140 -22.35 -14.61 -6.79
CA VAL A 140 -23.22 -15.80 -6.81
C VAL A 140 -22.61 -16.97 -6.01
N TYR A 141 -21.31 -17.21 -6.14
CA TYR A 141 -20.61 -18.20 -5.31
C TYR A 141 -20.39 -17.74 -3.86
N ALA A 142 -20.09 -16.45 -3.66
CA ALA A 142 -19.76 -15.89 -2.35
C ALA A 142 -20.96 -15.77 -1.41
N MET A 143 -22.17 -15.51 -1.93
CA MET A 143 -23.35 -15.30 -1.10
C MET A 143 -23.78 -16.57 -0.33
N PRO A 144 -24.43 -16.44 0.85
CA PRO A 144 -25.05 -17.57 1.55
C PRO A 144 -26.10 -18.25 0.69
N GLU A 145 -26.31 -19.55 0.90
CA GLU A 145 -27.27 -20.34 0.12
C GLU A 145 -28.67 -19.76 0.16
N GLY A 146 -29.18 -19.41 1.34
CA GLY A 146 -30.53 -18.83 1.48
C GLY A 146 -30.70 -17.44 0.85
N ALA A 147 -29.61 -16.74 0.49
CA ALA A 147 -29.70 -15.47 -0.23
C ALA A 147 -29.85 -15.66 -1.75
N ARG A 148 -29.48 -16.82 -2.28
CA ARG A 148 -29.55 -17.13 -3.71
C ARG A 148 -30.99 -17.14 -4.22
N ASP A 149 -31.91 -17.60 -3.38
CA ASP A 149 -33.34 -17.74 -3.67
C ASP A 149 -34.14 -16.49 -3.31
N TRP A 150 -33.49 -15.39 -2.90
CA TRP A 150 -34.21 -14.14 -2.65
C TRP A 150 -34.90 -13.66 -3.94
N PRO A 151 -36.18 -13.28 -3.88
CA PRO A 151 -36.95 -12.89 -5.05
C PRO A 151 -36.40 -11.59 -5.66
N THR A 152 -36.30 -11.55 -6.99
CA THR A 152 -35.80 -10.39 -7.75
C THR A 152 -36.63 -10.09 -9.00
N GLU A 153 -37.86 -10.60 -9.10
CA GLU A 153 -38.71 -10.47 -10.29
C GLU A 153 -38.91 -9.02 -10.72
N GLU A 154 -39.00 -8.10 -9.75
CA GLU A 154 -39.18 -6.66 -9.99
C GLU A 154 -37.99 -6.02 -10.72
N THR A 155 -36.81 -6.63 -10.68
CA THR A 155 -35.61 -6.12 -11.34
C THR A 155 -35.59 -6.40 -12.85
N GLY A 156 -36.37 -7.38 -13.32
CA GLY A 156 -36.36 -7.85 -14.71
C GLY A 156 -35.15 -8.71 -15.09
N TYR A 157 -34.21 -8.98 -14.17
CA TYR A 157 -32.99 -9.74 -14.45
C TYR A 157 -33.05 -11.23 -14.06
N GLY A 158 -34.14 -11.67 -13.43
CA GLY A 158 -34.32 -13.06 -13.01
C GLY A 158 -35.35 -13.18 -11.88
N ALA A 159 -35.84 -14.39 -11.64
CA ALA A 159 -36.76 -14.63 -10.53
C ALA A 159 -36.04 -14.65 -9.18
N THR A 160 -34.79 -15.09 -9.16
CA THR A 160 -33.98 -15.17 -7.94
C THR A 160 -32.71 -14.31 -8.01
N LEU A 161 -32.16 -13.93 -6.86
CA LEU A 161 -30.91 -13.15 -6.80
C LEU A 161 -29.75 -13.87 -7.48
N SER A 162 -29.70 -15.21 -7.41
CA SER A 162 -28.70 -15.99 -8.13
C SER A 162 -28.89 -15.88 -9.65
N GLU A 163 -30.11 -15.90 -10.16
CA GLU A 163 -30.38 -15.70 -11.59
C GLU A 163 -30.03 -14.28 -12.02
N ALA A 164 -30.48 -13.27 -11.26
CA ALA A 164 -30.26 -11.86 -11.57
C ALA A 164 -28.78 -11.46 -11.64
N LEU A 165 -27.90 -12.15 -10.90
CA LEU A 165 -26.46 -11.90 -10.90
C LEU A 165 -25.66 -12.87 -11.78
N THR A 166 -26.28 -13.90 -12.34
CA THR A 166 -25.58 -14.84 -13.23
C THR A 166 -25.58 -14.28 -14.65
N PRO A 167 -24.39 -14.03 -15.25
CA PRO A 167 -24.32 -13.56 -16.63
C PRO A 167 -24.95 -14.56 -17.62
N ASP A 168 -25.49 -14.03 -18.72
CA ASP A 168 -26.15 -14.85 -19.74
C ASP A 168 -25.25 -15.96 -20.27
N GLY A 169 -25.80 -17.18 -20.32
CA GLY A 169 -25.07 -18.37 -20.79
C GLY A 169 -24.09 -18.95 -19.77
N TRP A 170 -23.95 -18.36 -18.58
CA TRP A 170 -23.12 -18.91 -17.51
C TRP A 170 -23.99 -19.75 -16.57
N GLN A 171 -23.40 -20.79 -16.01
CA GLN A 171 -24.11 -21.70 -15.11
C GLN A 171 -23.27 -21.94 -13.84
N PRO A 172 -23.75 -21.50 -12.67
CA PRO A 172 -23.05 -21.81 -11.43
C PRO A 172 -23.16 -23.31 -11.16
N LYS A 173 -22.04 -23.90 -10.71
CA LYS A 173 -21.99 -25.30 -10.27
C LYS A 173 -21.67 -25.32 -8.80
N PHE A 174 -22.70 -25.21 -7.98
CA PHE A 174 -22.58 -25.22 -6.52
C PHE A 174 -22.17 -26.59 -6.00
N GLY A 175 -21.56 -26.61 -4.82
CA GLY A 175 -21.16 -27.84 -4.15
C GLY A 175 -20.91 -27.60 -2.68
N GLU A 176 -19.84 -28.19 -2.15
CA GLU A 176 -19.41 -27.95 -0.78
C GLU A 176 -19.08 -26.45 -0.59
N ARG A 177 -19.50 -25.89 0.56
CA ARG A 177 -19.51 -24.45 0.80
C ARG A 177 -18.13 -23.81 0.68
N ARG A 178 -17.09 -24.42 1.26
CA ARG A 178 -15.72 -23.93 1.16
C ARG A 178 -15.24 -23.96 -0.29
N ARG A 179 -15.56 -24.99 -1.07
CA ARG A 179 -15.21 -25.06 -2.50
C ARG A 179 -15.86 -23.94 -3.32
N ASP A 180 -17.10 -23.59 -3.01
CA ASP A 180 -17.76 -22.47 -3.68
C ASP A 180 -17.10 -21.13 -3.34
N LEU A 181 -16.71 -20.91 -2.07
CA LEU A 181 -15.94 -19.73 -1.68
C LEU A 181 -14.57 -19.65 -2.36
N VAL A 182 -13.90 -20.79 -2.59
CA VAL A 182 -12.64 -20.85 -3.36
C VAL A 182 -12.85 -20.41 -4.81
N LYS A 183 -13.93 -20.86 -5.46
CA LYS A 183 -14.28 -20.39 -6.82
C LYS A 183 -14.56 -18.89 -6.84
N ALA A 184 -15.29 -18.38 -5.84
CA ALA A 184 -15.55 -16.95 -5.70
C ALA A 184 -14.24 -16.14 -5.59
N GLY A 185 -13.32 -16.58 -4.72
CA GLY A 185 -12.01 -15.94 -4.57
C GLY A 185 -11.19 -15.95 -5.87
N ALA A 186 -11.21 -17.06 -6.61
CA ALA A 186 -10.51 -17.16 -7.89
C ALA A 186 -11.11 -16.23 -8.97
N LEU A 187 -12.43 -16.07 -9.01
CA LEU A 187 -13.11 -15.12 -9.90
C LEU A 187 -12.83 -13.66 -9.50
N ILE A 188 -12.77 -13.35 -8.21
CA ILE A 188 -12.38 -12.01 -7.73
C ILE A 188 -10.94 -11.69 -8.16
N LEU A 189 -10.02 -12.65 -8.03
CA LEU A 189 -8.64 -12.51 -8.50
C LEU A 189 -8.61 -12.22 -10.01
N ALA A 190 -9.40 -12.96 -10.80
CA ALA A 190 -9.52 -12.75 -12.24
C ALA A 190 -9.97 -11.32 -12.60
N GLU A 191 -10.99 -10.80 -11.90
CA GLU A 191 -11.50 -9.44 -12.15
C GLU A 191 -10.50 -8.36 -11.75
N ILE A 192 -9.79 -8.53 -10.63
CA ILE A 192 -8.73 -7.60 -10.21
C ILE A 192 -7.62 -7.56 -11.27
N GLU A 193 -7.16 -8.73 -11.74
CA GLU A 193 -6.14 -8.82 -12.78
C GLU A 193 -6.58 -8.13 -14.08
N ARG A 194 -7.85 -8.30 -14.47
CA ARG A 194 -8.46 -7.62 -15.64
C ARG A 194 -8.45 -6.10 -15.48
N LEU A 195 -8.86 -5.60 -14.31
CA LEU A 195 -8.86 -4.17 -14.00
C LEU A 195 -7.44 -3.59 -14.00
N ASP A 196 -6.47 -4.33 -13.46
CA ASP A 196 -5.06 -3.93 -13.44
C ASP A 196 -4.47 -3.87 -14.85
N ARG A 197 -4.78 -4.84 -15.71
CA ARG A 197 -4.40 -4.80 -17.13
C ARG A 197 -5.01 -3.59 -17.83
N ARG A 198 -6.30 -3.32 -17.62
CA ARG A 198 -6.98 -2.15 -18.18
C ARG A 198 -6.31 -0.85 -17.75
N ARG A 199 -5.98 -0.72 -16.45
CA ARG A 199 -5.29 0.46 -15.90
C ARG A 199 -3.91 0.66 -16.52
N ARG A 200 -3.14 -0.41 -16.75
CA ARG A 200 -1.84 -0.35 -17.42
C ARG A 200 -1.98 0.09 -18.89
N ALA A 201 -2.96 -0.44 -19.60
CA ALA A 201 -3.23 -0.08 -21.01
C ALA A 201 -3.63 1.39 -21.20
N THR A 202 -4.34 1.99 -20.24
CA THR A 202 -4.74 3.41 -20.32
C THR A 202 -3.63 4.42 -19.95
N ARG A 203 -2.49 3.95 -19.43
CA ARG A 203 -1.38 4.79 -18.97
C ARG A 203 -0.20 4.84 -19.95
N GLY A 204 -0.21 4.02 -21.00
CA GLY A 204 0.75 4.05 -22.10
C GLY A 204 0.15 4.70 -23.31
#